data_AF-A0AA96MLZ0-F1
#
_entry.id   AF-A0AA96MLZ0-F1
#
_cell.length_a   1.000
_cell.length_b   1.000
_cell.length_c   1.000
_cell.angle_alpha   90.00
_cell.angle_beta   90.00
_cell.angle_gamma   90.00
#
_symmetry.space_group_name_H-M   'P 1'
#
loop_
_entity.id
_entity.type
_entity.pdbx_description
1 polymer ?
#
loop_
_entity_poly.entity_id
_entity_poly.type
_entity_poly.pdbx_seq_one_letter_code
_entity_poly.pdbx_strand_id
1 'polypeptide(L)'
;MTTSEEALLKKYYHSLSAEAEEVAELKLNAAIRGGISRSRKYHLSPGKRYGLGIAAVLAMLLLFSLPWASEALKPGGKAQGSQAAAQNMDWIKPYSSIAGGDSTVTTAFEAGLIKQLSGATAEKDGYVLTVDGIAADRMGIILLYTLENKNEKALDYTFSVTDSKDAPLGLGQISGSSLNSKKTGIQRGYQIMQWNINYSKLPEQIRMKASVIAAEPAGEIEEGILQYENATEISVPVTLDLNSIAKSGETLAMNETVTVAGQDITIGDVYIAASGIYVETDYSAQNSMEIFSLDRPSILLGSGNDYTGLYSKSTRTVEGRQFLVFPGSDISSGSMKLKFDGIIGMEKSAQEFIVDTVKGQIIKGPDGRLRLASATEANRIVLDYYRVSNRSAADTVNVILDQTFKDGAGNLHDTAKRSFTVLPADPANANEKLPPYQYTYNLGTAKLQQPLTFKIISYPNQIKAKAELILRK
;
A
#
# COMPACT_ATOMS: atom_id res chain seq x y z
N MET A 1 -33.43 43.13 5.12
CA MET A 1 -33.00 41.72 5.18
C MET A 1 -31.53 41.70 5.54
N THR A 2 -31.19 41.42 6.80
CA THR A 2 -29.80 41.36 7.34
C THR A 2 -29.71 40.41 8.53
N THR A 3 -30.31 39.22 8.45
CA THR A 3 -30.42 38.26 9.57
C THR A 3 -29.69 36.92 9.37
N SER A 4 -28.87 36.78 8.31
CA SER A 4 -28.18 35.51 7.99
C SER A 4 -26.81 35.37 8.66
N GLU A 5 -26.05 36.45 8.81
CA GLU A 5 -24.63 36.39 9.19
C GLU A 5 -24.43 36.37 10.71
N GLU A 6 -25.17 37.20 11.46
CA GLU A 6 -25.12 37.19 12.93
C GLU A 6 -25.54 35.84 13.52
N ALA A 7 -26.49 35.14 12.89
CA ALA A 7 -26.93 33.82 13.32
C ALA A 7 -25.83 32.76 13.13
N LEU A 8 -25.08 32.84 12.02
CA LEU A 8 -23.96 31.94 11.73
C LEU A 8 -22.77 32.22 12.66
N LEU A 9 -22.43 33.49 12.90
CA LEU A 9 -21.39 33.90 13.83
C LEU A 9 -21.72 33.49 15.27
N LYS A 10 -22.96 33.70 15.72
CA LYS A 10 -23.39 33.29 17.05
C LYS A 10 -23.30 31.78 17.22
N LYS A 11 -23.64 31.00 16.18
CA LYS A 11 -23.52 29.53 16.20
C LYS A 11 -22.07 29.06 16.24
N TYR A 12 -21.18 29.74 15.52
CA TYR A 12 -19.73 29.47 15.51
C TYR A 12 -19.05 29.76 16.85
N TYR A 13 -19.37 30.90 17.47
CA TYR A 13 -18.82 31.23 18.80
C TYR A 13 -19.39 30.35 19.91
N HIS A 14 -20.64 29.90 19.79
CA HIS A 14 -21.25 28.99 20.76
C HIS A 14 -20.69 27.56 20.68
N SER A 15 -20.24 27.11 19.50
CA SER A 15 -19.51 25.84 19.36
C SER A 15 -18.09 25.94 19.92
N LEU A 16 -17.41 27.07 19.72
CA LEU A 16 -16.07 27.31 20.27
C LEU A 16 -16.07 27.38 21.81
N SER A 17 -17.10 27.97 22.43
CA SER A 17 -17.21 28.01 23.88
C SER A 17 -17.48 26.63 24.49
N ALA A 18 -18.30 25.80 23.84
CA ALA A 18 -18.56 24.42 24.28
C ALA A 18 -17.31 23.53 24.16
N GLU A 19 -16.54 23.69 23.08
CA GLU A 19 -15.29 22.94 22.85
C GLU A 19 -14.17 23.38 23.82
N ALA A 20 -14.14 24.66 24.22
CA ALA A 20 -13.22 25.16 25.24
C ALA A 20 -13.55 24.67 26.66
N GLU A 21 -14.83 24.53 27.00
CA GLU A 21 -15.32 24.02 28.29
C GLU A 21 -15.00 22.51 28.44
N GLU A 22 -15.14 21.73 27.35
CA GLU A 22 -14.82 20.30 27.31
C GLU A 22 -13.31 20.01 27.46
N VAL A 23 -12.44 20.87 26.90
CA VAL A 23 -10.98 20.78 27.07
C VAL A 23 -10.53 21.10 28.50
N ALA A 24 -11.27 21.95 29.22
CA ALA A 24 -10.98 22.28 30.62
C ALA A 24 -11.32 21.12 31.57
N GLU A 25 -12.46 20.44 31.38
CA GLU A 25 -12.82 19.25 32.18
C GLU A 25 -11.87 18.06 31.94
N LEU A 26 -11.42 17.85 30.71
CA LEU A 26 -10.43 16.81 30.37
C LEU A 26 -9.08 17.05 31.09
N LYS A 27 -8.63 18.31 31.20
CA LYS A 27 -7.41 18.67 31.94
C LYS A 27 -7.59 18.53 33.46
N LEU A 28 -8.77 18.86 33.99
CA LEU A 28 -9.09 18.71 35.41
C LEU A 28 -9.13 17.21 35.82
N ASN A 29 -9.77 16.37 35.01
CA ASN A 29 -9.84 14.92 35.24
C ASN A 29 -8.48 14.22 35.05
N ALA A 30 -7.63 14.71 34.15
CA ALA A 30 -6.25 14.24 34.01
C ALA A 30 -5.38 14.61 35.24
N ALA A 31 -5.60 15.79 35.83
CA ALA A 31 -4.90 16.20 37.05
C ALA A 31 -5.35 15.38 38.29
N ILE A 32 -6.62 15.03 38.38
CA ILE A 32 -7.14 14.16 39.46
C ILE A 32 -6.62 12.72 39.32
N ARG A 33 -6.49 12.19 38.09
CA ARG A 33 -5.94 10.84 37.85
C ARG A 33 -4.41 10.74 38.02
N GLY A 34 -3.67 11.83 37.82
CA GLY A 34 -2.21 11.87 38.04
C GLY A 34 -1.77 11.78 39.51
N GLY A 35 -2.68 11.99 40.47
CA GLY A 35 -2.37 12.03 41.90
C GLY A 35 -2.37 10.69 42.64
N ILE A 36 -2.85 9.59 42.05
CA ILE A 36 -3.17 8.35 42.80
C ILE A 36 -2.26 7.14 42.49
N SER A 37 -1.44 7.13 41.44
CA SER A 37 -0.60 5.96 41.11
C SER A 37 0.89 6.19 41.41
N ARG A 38 1.27 6.15 42.70
CA ARG A 38 2.65 5.83 43.12
C ARG A 38 2.63 4.73 44.19
N SER A 39 3.49 3.74 43.98
CA SER A 39 3.95 2.68 44.90
C SER A 39 3.34 1.29 44.68
N ARG A 40 4.11 0.40 44.04
CA ARG A 40 4.77 -0.72 44.75
C ARG A 40 5.78 -1.46 43.88
N LYS A 41 6.98 -1.65 44.46
CA LYS A 41 8.09 -2.46 43.95
C LYS A 41 7.81 -3.94 44.21
N TYR A 42 8.17 -4.82 43.27
CA TYR A 42 8.34 -6.25 43.54
C TYR A 42 9.77 -6.69 43.21
N HIS A 43 10.42 -7.30 44.21
CA HIS A 43 11.73 -7.96 44.12
C HIS A 43 11.56 -9.41 43.65
N LEU A 44 12.45 -9.88 42.78
CA LEU A 44 12.59 -11.31 42.44
C LEU A 44 14.00 -11.82 42.84
N SER A 45 14.04 -13.08 43.27
CA SER A 45 15.12 -13.72 44.05
C SER A 45 16.32 -14.25 43.22
N PRO A 46 17.48 -14.54 43.85
CA PRO A 46 18.78 -14.63 43.17
C PRO A 46 19.05 -15.93 42.39
N GLY A 47 18.18 -16.94 42.45
CA GLY A 47 18.47 -18.29 41.97
C GLY A 47 18.28 -18.56 40.47
N LYS A 48 17.71 -17.63 39.69
CA LYS A 48 17.43 -17.83 38.25
C LYS A 48 18.38 -17.09 37.30
N ARG A 49 19.46 -16.49 37.81
CA ARG A 49 20.38 -15.64 37.01
C ARG A 49 21.54 -16.37 36.32
N TYR A 50 21.75 -17.68 36.55
CA TYR A 50 22.93 -18.39 36.02
C TYR A 50 22.65 -19.37 34.87
N GLY A 51 21.40 -19.62 34.49
CA GLY A 51 21.04 -20.52 33.38
C GLY A 51 20.98 -19.85 31.99
N LEU A 52 20.83 -18.52 31.93
CA LEU A 52 20.69 -17.76 30.68
C LEU A 52 22.03 -17.19 30.15
N GLY A 53 23.09 -17.19 30.97
CA GLY A 53 24.40 -16.65 30.57
C GLY A 53 25.19 -17.56 29.63
N ILE A 54 25.02 -18.89 29.71
CA ILE A 54 25.85 -19.85 28.98
C ILE A 54 25.37 -20.03 27.52
N ALA A 55 24.08 -19.89 27.25
CA ALA A 55 23.53 -19.98 25.89
C ALA A 55 23.88 -18.75 25.03
N ALA A 56 23.95 -17.56 25.62
CA ALA A 56 24.28 -16.33 24.91
C ALA A 56 25.77 -16.27 24.51
N VAL A 57 26.68 -16.80 25.34
CA VAL A 57 28.12 -16.81 25.05
C VAL A 57 28.47 -17.81 23.94
N LEU A 58 27.78 -18.95 23.87
CA LEU A 58 27.97 -19.94 22.80
C LEU A 58 27.43 -19.45 21.45
N ALA A 59 26.32 -18.71 21.44
CA ALA A 59 25.79 -18.08 20.21
C ALA A 59 26.72 -16.97 19.68
N MET A 60 27.36 -16.19 20.56
CA MET A 60 28.35 -15.19 20.14
C MET A 60 29.64 -15.82 19.58
N LEU A 61 30.13 -16.93 20.15
CA LEU A 61 31.34 -17.60 19.64
C LEU A 61 31.14 -18.26 18.26
N LEU A 62 29.92 -18.69 17.93
CA LEU A 62 29.58 -19.21 16.60
C LEU A 62 29.51 -18.11 15.52
N LEU A 63 29.20 -16.87 15.90
CA LEU A 63 29.19 -15.73 14.97
C LEU A 63 30.60 -15.24 14.60
N PHE A 64 31.62 -15.54 15.42
CA PHE A 64 33.02 -15.11 15.19
C PHE A 64 33.90 -16.16 14.49
N SER A 65 33.43 -17.39 14.26
CA SER A 65 34.23 -18.48 13.68
C SER A 65 34.01 -18.73 12.18
N LEU A 66 33.13 -17.95 11.52
CA LEU A 66 32.84 -18.06 10.07
C LEU A 66 33.30 -16.80 9.31
N PRO A 67 34.58 -16.72 8.88
CA PRO A 67 35.15 -15.53 8.24
C PRO A 67 34.61 -15.21 6.82
N TRP A 68 33.63 -15.95 6.30
CA TRP A 68 33.06 -15.76 4.96
C TRP A 68 31.62 -15.20 4.97
N ALA A 69 30.95 -15.14 6.13
CA ALA A 69 29.60 -14.57 6.26
C ALA A 69 29.59 -13.07 6.61
N SER A 70 30.72 -12.50 7.05
CA SER A 70 30.84 -11.09 7.46
C SER A 70 31.20 -10.14 6.32
N GLU A 71 31.50 -10.64 5.13
CA GLU A 71 31.77 -9.81 3.95
C GLU A 71 30.51 -9.41 3.18
N ALA A 72 29.40 -10.14 3.36
CA ALA A 72 28.09 -9.81 2.80
C ALA A 72 27.29 -8.80 3.64
N LEU A 73 27.77 -8.42 4.84
CA LEU A 73 27.04 -7.59 5.81
C LEU A 73 27.81 -6.35 6.29
N LYS A 74 28.87 -5.94 5.60
CA LYS A 74 29.47 -4.62 5.84
C LYS A 74 28.59 -3.55 5.17
N PRO A 75 28.11 -2.52 5.89
CA PRO A 75 27.46 -1.36 5.29
C PRO A 75 28.52 -0.53 4.56
N GLY A 76 28.83 -0.96 3.34
CA GLY A 76 29.75 -0.32 2.43
C GLY A 76 28.97 0.57 1.47
N GLY A 77 28.85 1.85 1.82
CA GLY A 77 28.38 2.85 0.89
C GLY A 77 27.70 4.00 1.61
N LYS A 78 28.47 5.05 1.93
CA LYS A 78 27.92 6.38 1.71
C LYS A 78 27.35 6.34 0.30
N ALA A 79 26.05 6.55 0.14
CA ALA A 79 25.48 6.83 -1.16
C ALA A 79 26.42 7.87 -1.77
N GLN A 80 27.15 7.44 -2.80
CA GLN A 80 28.01 8.32 -3.53
C GLN A 80 27.01 9.28 -4.15
N GLY A 81 26.77 10.39 -3.46
CA GLY A 81 26.11 11.54 -4.03
C GLY A 81 26.94 11.82 -5.25
N SER A 82 26.51 11.29 -6.39
CA SER A 82 26.93 11.76 -7.67
C SER A 82 26.55 13.23 -7.60
N GLN A 83 27.53 14.08 -7.30
CA GLN A 83 27.61 15.37 -7.96
C GLN A 83 27.59 15.03 -9.45
N ALA A 84 26.40 14.79 -9.97
CA ALA A 84 26.16 14.65 -11.38
C ALA A 84 26.51 16.03 -11.90
N ALA A 85 27.73 16.15 -12.44
CA ALA A 85 28.14 17.26 -13.27
C ALA A 85 26.93 17.62 -14.13
N ALA A 86 26.43 18.86 -13.98
CA ALA A 86 25.18 19.35 -14.55
C ALA A 86 24.97 18.77 -15.96
N GLN A 87 24.30 17.62 -16.02
CA GLN A 87 24.01 17.00 -17.29
C GLN A 87 22.97 17.88 -17.95
N ASN A 88 23.02 18.02 -19.27
CA ASN A 88 22.00 18.76 -19.97
C ASN A 88 20.64 18.05 -19.77
N MET A 89 19.85 18.51 -18.79
CA MET A 89 18.55 17.95 -18.44
C MET A 89 17.41 18.56 -19.28
N ASP A 90 17.72 19.26 -20.38
CA ASP A 90 16.70 19.86 -21.24
C ASP A 90 15.71 18.81 -21.78
N TRP A 91 16.18 17.58 -22.01
CA TRP A 91 15.35 16.47 -22.49
C TRP A 91 14.30 16.01 -21.47
N ILE A 92 14.48 16.31 -20.18
CA ILE A 92 13.56 15.95 -19.09
C ILE A 92 12.41 16.96 -18.97
N LYS A 93 12.62 18.23 -19.36
CA LYS A 93 11.63 19.31 -19.21
C LYS A 93 10.20 18.94 -19.68
N PRO A 94 10.01 18.24 -20.82
CA PRO A 94 8.68 17.81 -21.24
C PRO A 94 8.00 16.82 -20.29
N TYR A 95 8.76 16.02 -19.54
CA TYR A 95 8.23 15.07 -18.57
C TYR A 95 8.00 15.71 -17.21
N SER A 96 8.79 16.72 -16.82
CA SER A 96 8.57 17.46 -15.57
C SER A 96 7.18 18.11 -15.53
N SER A 97 6.72 18.68 -16.65
CA SER A 97 5.37 19.25 -16.74
C SER A 97 4.27 18.19 -16.66
N ILE A 98 4.53 16.98 -17.13
CA ILE A 98 3.59 15.85 -17.11
C ILE A 98 3.54 15.20 -15.73
N ALA A 99 4.70 15.05 -15.07
CA ALA A 99 4.80 14.61 -13.69
C ALA A 99 4.05 15.56 -12.75
N GLY A 100 4.05 16.86 -13.06
CA GLY A 100 3.29 17.86 -12.31
C GLY A 100 3.68 17.84 -10.84
N GLY A 101 2.76 17.35 -9.99
CA GLY A 101 2.96 17.22 -8.54
C GLY A 101 3.35 15.81 -8.05
N ASP A 102 3.69 14.86 -8.94
CA ASP A 102 4.18 13.54 -8.54
C ASP A 102 5.62 13.64 -8.01
N SER A 103 5.73 13.74 -6.69
CA SER A 103 6.99 13.94 -5.98
C SER A 103 8.04 12.86 -6.27
N THR A 104 7.61 11.64 -6.65
CA THR A 104 8.52 10.53 -6.93
C THR A 104 9.32 10.80 -8.19
N VAL A 105 8.63 11.22 -9.25
CA VAL A 105 9.27 11.49 -10.54
C VAL A 105 10.06 12.79 -10.49
N THR A 106 9.51 13.84 -9.90
CA THR A 106 10.18 15.14 -9.83
C THR A 106 11.48 15.07 -9.05
N THR A 107 11.52 14.31 -7.95
CA THR A 107 12.74 14.21 -7.14
C THR A 107 13.76 13.26 -7.76
N ALA A 108 13.32 12.22 -8.48
CA ALA A 108 14.22 11.42 -9.31
C ALA A 108 14.87 12.25 -10.44
N PHE A 109 14.15 13.24 -11.00
CA PHE A 109 14.74 14.22 -11.91
C PHE A 109 15.78 15.09 -11.23
N GLU A 110 15.41 15.75 -10.13
CA GLU A 110 16.30 16.68 -9.42
C GLU A 110 17.58 16.01 -8.91
N ALA A 111 17.48 14.74 -8.48
CA ALA A 111 18.62 13.94 -8.04
C ALA A 111 19.44 13.33 -9.18
N GLY A 112 19.06 13.54 -10.45
CA GLY A 112 19.77 13.00 -11.61
C GLY A 112 19.76 11.48 -11.70
N LEU A 113 18.74 10.82 -11.12
CA LEU A 113 18.66 9.36 -11.05
C LEU A 113 18.09 8.73 -12.32
N ILE A 114 17.37 9.50 -13.12
CA ILE A 114 16.82 9.04 -14.40
C ILE A 114 17.90 9.13 -15.48
N LYS A 115 18.27 7.97 -16.02
CA LYS A 115 19.20 7.84 -17.13
C LYS A 115 18.45 7.91 -18.45
N GLN A 116 18.91 8.76 -19.36
CA GLN A 116 18.39 8.80 -20.73
C GLN A 116 18.73 7.50 -21.45
N LEU A 117 17.79 6.97 -22.22
CA LEU A 117 18.02 5.86 -23.13
C LEU A 117 18.06 6.37 -24.58
N SER A 118 19.07 5.96 -25.32
CA SER A 118 19.19 6.28 -26.75
C SER A 118 18.80 5.06 -27.57
N GLY A 119 17.82 5.21 -28.47
CA GLY A 119 17.46 4.20 -29.47
C GLY A 119 16.55 3.07 -28.99
N ALA A 120 15.95 3.16 -27.80
CA ALA A 120 14.93 2.22 -27.35
C ALA A 120 13.57 2.59 -27.96
N THR A 121 13.35 2.23 -29.22
CA THR A 121 12.09 2.50 -29.95
C THR A 121 11.59 1.28 -30.70
N ALA A 122 10.27 1.19 -30.88
CA ALA A 122 9.63 0.20 -31.74
C ALA A 122 8.40 0.82 -32.40
N GLU A 123 8.15 0.45 -33.65
CA GLU A 123 6.98 0.86 -34.40
C GLU A 123 6.18 -0.36 -34.84
N LYS A 124 4.86 -0.28 -34.69
CA LYS A 124 3.94 -1.28 -35.21
C LYS A 124 2.59 -0.64 -35.53
N ASP A 125 2.05 -0.96 -36.69
CA ASP A 125 0.72 -0.54 -37.15
C ASP A 125 0.45 0.97 -37.02
N GLY A 126 1.45 1.82 -37.27
CA GLY A 126 1.34 3.29 -37.17
C GLY A 126 1.44 3.86 -35.75
N TYR A 127 1.82 3.05 -34.77
CA TYR A 127 2.12 3.48 -33.41
C TYR A 127 3.63 3.32 -33.14
N VAL A 128 4.27 4.38 -32.66
CA VAL A 128 5.71 4.37 -32.30
C VAL A 128 5.83 4.53 -30.80
N LEU A 129 6.37 3.53 -30.11
CA LEU A 129 6.70 3.59 -28.70
C LEU A 129 8.21 3.79 -28.54
N THR A 130 8.61 4.81 -27.80
CA THR A 130 10.01 5.05 -27.40
C THR A 130 10.09 5.08 -25.89
N VAL A 131 11.09 4.41 -25.32
CA VAL A 131 11.47 4.55 -23.91
C VAL A 131 12.61 5.56 -23.83
N ASP A 132 12.30 6.76 -23.35
CA ASP A 132 13.22 7.89 -23.35
C ASP A 132 14.14 7.91 -22.13
N GLY A 133 13.70 7.34 -21.01
CA GLY A 133 14.48 7.33 -19.78
C GLY A 133 14.04 6.28 -18.78
N ILE A 134 14.97 5.89 -17.90
CA ILE A 134 14.79 4.85 -16.89
C ILE A 134 15.48 5.21 -15.58
N ALA A 135 14.80 4.95 -14.47
CA ALA A 135 15.43 4.79 -13.15
C ALA A 135 14.89 3.50 -12.53
N ALA A 136 15.75 2.55 -12.23
CA ALA A 136 15.37 1.29 -11.63
C ALA A 136 16.14 1.07 -10.33
N ASP A 137 15.47 0.45 -9.36
CA ASP A 137 16.04 0.10 -8.07
C ASP A 137 15.56 -1.28 -7.62
N ARG A 138 15.90 -1.68 -6.39
CA ARG A 138 15.60 -3.03 -5.89
C ARG A 138 14.12 -3.30 -5.66
N MET A 139 13.28 -2.25 -5.62
CA MET A 139 11.85 -2.35 -5.31
C MET A 139 10.95 -1.90 -6.46
N GLY A 140 11.45 -1.08 -7.39
CA GLY A 140 10.68 -0.67 -8.55
C GLY A 140 11.46 0.02 -9.66
N ILE A 141 10.70 0.59 -10.60
CA ILE A 141 11.19 1.28 -11.79
C ILE A 141 10.31 2.47 -12.14
N ILE A 142 10.96 3.53 -12.61
CA ILE A 142 10.38 4.66 -13.32
C ILE A 142 10.78 4.54 -14.79
N LEU A 143 9.78 4.56 -15.68
CA LEU A 143 9.97 4.64 -17.12
C LEU A 143 9.40 5.93 -17.64
N LEU A 144 10.16 6.64 -18.47
CA LEU A 144 9.70 7.76 -19.28
C LEU A 144 9.57 7.30 -20.71
N TYR A 145 8.48 7.66 -21.36
CA TYR A 145 8.20 7.16 -22.69
C TYR A 145 7.49 8.19 -23.56
N THR A 146 7.60 7.97 -24.86
CA THR A 146 6.91 8.70 -25.91
C THR A 146 6.08 7.71 -26.71
N LEU A 147 4.80 8.03 -26.92
CA LEU A 147 3.93 7.32 -27.83
C LEU A 147 3.51 8.27 -28.95
N GLU A 148 3.96 7.98 -30.17
CA GLU A 148 3.47 8.65 -31.37
C GLU A 148 2.33 7.83 -31.96
N ASN A 149 1.14 8.42 -32.01
CA ASN A 149 -0.01 7.82 -32.65
C ASN A 149 -0.22 8.45 -34.05
N LYS A 150 0.08 7.69 -35.11
CA LYS A 150 -0.13 8.13 -36.50
C LYS A 150 -1.53 7.76 -37.03
N ASN A 151 -2.41 7.23 -36.17
CA ASN A 151 -3.75 6.75 -36.51
C ASN A 151 -4.86 7.44 -35.68
N GLU A 152 -6.09 7.53 -36.18
CA GLU A 152 -7.21 8.14 -35.44
C GLU A 152 -8.05 7.14 -34.61
N LYS A 153 -7.60 5.88 -34.44
CA LYS A 153 -8.48 4.75 -34.09
C LYS A 153 -8.25 4.08 -32.71
N ALA A 154 -7.48 4.67 -31.80
CA ALA A 154 -7.28 4.09 -30.47
C ALA A 154 -8.40 4.50 -29.50
N LEU A 155 -9.01 3.53 -28.80
CA LEU A 155 -9.91 3.81 -27.67
C LEU A 155 -9.13 4.24 -26.44
N ASP A 156 -8.06 3.50 -26.15
CA ASP A 156 -7.22 3.68 -24.98
C ASP A 156 -5.86 2.99 -25.18
N TYR A 157 -4.91 3.26 -24.28
CA TYR A 157 -3.61 2.62 -24.21
C TYR A 157 -3.40 2.01 -22.84
N THR A 158 -2.95 0.76 -22.80
CA THR A 158 -2.48 0.13 -21.57
C THR A 158 -1.00 -0.19 -21.70
N PHE A 159 -0.27 -0.04 -20.59
CA PHE A 159 1.16 -0.28 -20.54
C PHE A 159 1.47 -1.40 -19.56
N SER A 160 2.46 -2.20 -19.91
CA SER A 160 3.00 -3.22 -19.02
C SER A 160 4.50 -3.36 -19.19
N VAL A 161 5.13 -3.97 -18.19
CA VAL A 161 6.53 -4.35 -18.26
C VAL A 161 6.63 -5.84 -18.00
N THR A 162 7.27 -6.54 -18.94
CA THR A 162 7.44 -7.99 -18.88
C THR A 162 8.90 -8.38 -19.01
N ASP A 163 9.21 -9.62 -18.65
CA ASP A 163 10.50 -10.22 -18.98
C ASP A 163 10.53 -10.71 -20.45
N SER A 164 11.62 -11.39 -20.81
CA SER A 164 11.81 -11.96 -22.15
C SER A 164 10.87 -13.11 -22.50
N LYS A 165 10.13 -13.66 -21.53
CA LYS A 165 9.13 -14.73 -21.66
C LYS A 165 7.70 -14.20 -21.51
N ASP A 166 7.52 -12.88 -21.57
CA ASP A 166 6.24 -12.17 -21.40
C ASP A 166 5.61 -12.34 -20.01
N ALA A 167 6.38 -12.73 -19.00
CA ALA A 167 5.89 -12.76 -17.62
C ALA A 167 5.89 -11.33 -17.03
N PRO A 168 4.81 -10.89 -16.35
CA PRO A 168 4.65 -9.52 -15.87
C PRO A 168 5.57 -9.23 -14.68
N LEU A 169 6.46 -8.25 -14.85
CA LEU A 169 7.46 -7.86 -13.85
C LEU A 169 6.94 -6.88 -12.80
N GLY A 170 5.82 -6.21 -13.04
CA GLY A 170 5.17 -5.31 -12.10
C GLY A 170 3.72 -5.68 -11.86
N LEU A 171 3.22 -5.38 -10.66
CA LEU A 171 1.78 -5.28 -10.41
C LEU A 171 1.34 -3.87 -10.83
N GLY A 172 0.16 -3.76 -11.44
CA GLY A 172 -0.33 -2.58 -12.18
C GLY A 172 -0.04 -1.19 -11.61
N GLN A 173 0.03 -0.24 -12.54
CA GLN A 173 0.27 1.20 -12.46
C GLN A 173 -0.07 1.85 -11.10
N ILE A 174 0.94 2.33 -10.36
CA ILE A 174 0.73 3.10 -9.12
C ILE A 174 0.53 4.59 -9.43
N SER A 175 1.14 5.06 -10.52
CA SER A 175 0.90 6.36 -11.13
C SER A 175 1.36 6.31 -12.60
N GLY A 176 0.61 6.93 -13.51
CA GLY A 176 1.09 7.19 -14.86
C GLY A 176 0.23 8.22 -15.58
N SER A 177 0.85 8.91 -16.53
CA SER A 177 0.30 10.07 -17.23
C SER A 177 -1.00 9.78 -18.00
N SER A 178 -1.91 10.76 -18.02
CA SER A 178 -3.08 10.81 -18.90
C SER A 178 -2.63 10.98 -20.37
N LEU A 179 -2.39 9.89 -21.08
CA LEU A 179 -2.38 9.96 -22.54
C LEU A 179 -3.81 10.15 -23.02
N ASN A 180 -4.01 11.04 -23.99
CA ASN A 180 -5.28 11.17 -24.67
C ASN A 180 -5.26 10.24 -25.88
N SER A 181 -5.86 9.06 -25.74
CA SER A 181 -5.94 8.05 -26.79
C SER A 181 -6.55 8.54 -28.10
N LYS A 182 -7.47 9.51 -28.02
CA LYS A 182 -8.15 10.11 -29.17
C LYS A 182 -7.30 11.16 -29.90
N LYS A 183 -6.13 11.53 -29.36
CA LYS A 183 -5.25 12.52 -29.97
C LYS A 183 -4.18 11.84 -30.81
N THR A 184 -4.05 12.26 -32.07
CA THR A 184 -2.93 11.89 -32.95
C THR A 184 -1.67 12.68 -32.61
N GLY A 185 -0.53 12.17 -33.09
CA GLY A 185 0.78 12.76 -32.89
C GLY A 185 1.49 12.29 -31.63
N ILE A 186 2.54 13.04 -31.27
CA ILE A 186 3.47 12.68 -30.21
C ILE A 186 2.88 13.04 -28.84
N GLN A 187 2.75 12.02 -28.00
CA GLN A 187 2.40 12.17 -26.59
C GLN A 187 3.51 11.58 -25.73
N ARG A 188 3.70 12.16 -24.54
CA ARG A 188 4.73 11.73 -23.60
C ARG A 188 4.06 11.26 -22.32
N GLY A 189 4.73 10.36 -21.63
CA GLY A 189 4.23 9.83 -20.40
C GLY A 189 5.32 9.27 -19.51
N TYR A 190 4.89 8.88 -18.31
CA TYR A 190 5.72 8.13 -17.38
C TYR A 190 4.91 7.03 -16.69
N GLN A 191 5.63 6.04 -16.17
CA GLN A 191 5.10 4.92 -15.40
C GLN A 191 5.97 4.69 -14.17
N ILE A 192 5.35 4.55 -12.99
CA ILE A 192 6.01 4.04 -11.78
C ILE A 192 5.45 2.65 -11.50
N MET A 193 6.33 1.65 -11.46
CA MET A 193 5.98 0.27 -11.18
C MET A 193 6.83 -0.28 -10.06
N GLN A 194 6.21 -0.98 -9.12
CA GLN A 194 6.91 -1.81 -8.15
C GLN A 194 7.06 -3.21 -8.71
N TRP A 195 8.16 -3.86 -8.37
CA TRP A 195 8.40 -5.24 -8.80
C TRP A 195 7.35 -6.19 -8.24
N ASN A 196 6.99 -7.16 -9.05
CA ASN A 196 6.07 -8.22 -8.67
C ASN A 196 6.74 -9.12 -7.62
N ILE A 197 5.98 -9.44 -6.58
CA ILE A 197 6.39 -10.20 -5.39
C ILE A 197 6.93 -11.60 -5.73
N ASN A 198 6.60 -12.11 -6.91
CA ASN A 198 7.02 -13.42 -7.40
C ASN A 198 8.45 -13.44 -7.95
N TYR A 199 9.15 -12.31 -8.01
CA TYR A 199 10.52 -12.23 -8.49
C TYR A 199 11.50 -12.06 -7.33
N SER A 200 12.37 -13.05 -7.15
CA SER A 200 13.55 -12.97 -6.27
C SER A 200 14.78 -12.42 -7.01
N LYS A 201 14.75 -12.39 -8.34
CA LYS A 201 15.84 -11.87 -9.18
C LYS A 201 15.27 -11.18 -10.43
N LEU A 202 15.68 -9.92 -10.64
CA LEU A 202 15.32 -9.16 -11.83
C LEU A 202 16.07 -9.70 -13.07
N PRO A 203 15.41 -9.75 -14.23
CA PRO A 203 16.07 -10.10 -15.48
C PRO A 203 16.93 -8.94 -16.00
N GLU A 204 17.98 -9.25 -16.76
CA GLU A 204 18.81 -8.22 -17.42
C GLU A 204 18.07 -7.52 -18.56
N GLN A 205 17.10 -8.18 -19.19
CA GLN A 205 16.28 -7.60 -20.25
C GLN A 205 14.81 -7.60 -19.84
N ILE A 206 14.18 -6.46 -20.02
CA ILE A 206 12.75 -6.25 -19.87
C ILE A 206 12.16 -5.78 -21.19
N ARG A 207 10.84 -5.84 -21.32
CA ARG A 207 10.10 -5.25 -22.43
C ARG A 207 9.05 -4.30 -21.88
N MET A 208 9.11 -3.04 -22.31
CA MET A 208 7.99 -2.13 -22.13
C MET A 208 7.01 -2.36 -23.28
N LYS A 209 5.76 -2.67 -22.93
CA LYS A 209 4.69 -2.92 -23.89
C LYS A 209 3.66 -1.82 -23.82
N ALA A 210 3.17 -1.41 -24.99
CA ALA A 210 1.95 -0.61 -25.14
C ALA A 210 0.93 -1.43 -25.93
N SER A 211 -0.19 -1.74 -25.27
CA SER A 211 -1.36 -2.35 -25.90
C SER A 211 -2.33 -1.24 -26.30
N VAL A 212 -2.67 -1.19 -27.59
CA VAL A 212 -3.65 -0.26 -28.15
C VAL A 212 -5.01 -0.94 -28.13
N ILE A 213 -5.96 -0.37 -27.40
CA ILE A 213 -7.31 -0.93 -27.31
C ILE A 213 -8.13 -0.46 -28.52
N ALA A 214 -8.79 -1.40 -29.19
CA ALA A 214 -9.63 -1.11 -30.35
C ALA A 214 -10.85 -0.24 -29.96
N ALA A 215 -11.26 0.65 -30.87
CA ALA A 215 -12.46 1.48 -30.70
C ALA A 215 -13.77 0.69 -30.72
N GLU A 216 -13.76 -0.49 -31.35
CA GLU A 216 -14.92 -1.36 -31.46
C GLU A 216 -14.82 -2.50 -30.44
N PRO A 217 -15.91 -2.84 -29.72
CA PRO A 217 -15.92 -3.95 -28.79
C PRO A 217 -15.76 -5.28 -29.54
N ALA A 218 -15.06 -6.22 -28.90
CA ALA A 218 -14.93 -7.59 -29.38
C ALA A 218 -16.09 -8.42 -28.85
N GLY A 219 -17.10 -8.64 -29.70
CA GLY A 219 -18.21 -9.57 -29.41
C GLY A 219 -19.39 -8.98 -28.64
N GLU A 220 -20.24 -9.87 -28.13
CA GLU A 220 -21.46 -9.54 -27.39
C GLU A 220 -21.18 -9.23 -25.91
N ILE A 221 -22.12 -8.54 -25.25
CA ILE A 221 -22.04 -8.20 -23.82
C ILE A 221 -22.20 -9.49 -23.00
N GLU A 222 -21.13 -9.92 -22.32
CA GLU A 222 -21.17 -11.01 -21.35
C GLU A 222 -21.22 -10.44 -19.93
N GLU A 223 -22.19 -10.87 -19.11
CA GLU A 223 -22.37 -10.40 -17.71
C GLU A 223 -22.46 -8.87 -17.53
N GLY A 224 -22.89 -8.12 -18.55
CA GLY A 224 -23.00 -6.66 -18.50
C GLY A 224 -21.68 -5.91 -18.75
N ILE A 225 -20.61 -6.60 -19.16
CA ILE A 225 -19.29 -6.02 -19.45
C ILE A 225 -19.01 -6.07 -20.94
N LEU A 226 -18.72 -4.92 -21.55
CA LEU A 226 -18.21 -4.84 -22.92
C LEU A 226 -16.75 -5.29 -22.94
N GLN A 227 -16.45 -6.32 -23.72
CA GLN A 227 -15.09 -6.77 -23.96
C GLN A 227 -14.47 -5.98 -25.11
N TYR A 228 -13.23 -5.56 -24.96
CA TYR A 228 -12.45 -4.91 -26.01
C TYR A 228 -11.20 -5.73 -26.26
N GLU A 229 -10.85 -5.92 -27.53
CA GLU A 229 -9.60 -6.54 -27.94
C GLU A 229 -8.50 -5.50 -28.14
N ASN A 230 -7.26 -5.96 -27.99
CA ASN A 230 -6.10 -5.17 -28.37
C ASN A 230 -6.01 -5.14 -29.90
N ALA A 231 -6.12 -3.95 -30.50
CA ALA A 231 -5.91 -3.74 -31.93
C ALA A 231 -4.45 -4.04 -32.33
N THR A 232 -3.50 -3.65 -31.49
CA THR A 232 -2.08 -3.99 -31.64
C THR A 232 -1.34 -3.91 -30.31
N GLU A 233 -0.15 -4.50 -30.28
CA GLU A 233 0.79 -4.43 -29.16
C GLU A 233 2.17 -4.07 -29.69
N ILE A 234 2.75 -2.99 -29.17
CA ILE A 234 4.11 -2.55 -29.46
C ILE A 234 4.99 -2.93 -28.26
N SER A 235 6.18 -3.45 -28.52
CA SER A 235 7.09 -3.91 -27.47
C SER A 235 8.50 -3.36 -27.71
N VAL A 236 9.04 -2.64 -26.73
CA VAL A 236 10.39 -2.08 -26.75
C VAL A 236 11.26 -2.83 -25.75
N PRO A 237 12.35 -3.50 -26.18
CA PRO A 237 13.30 -4.11 -25.26
C PRO A 237 14.14 -3.05 -24.56
N VAL A 238 14.37 -3.23 -23.27
CA VAL A 238 15.22 -2.36 -22.44
C VAL A 238 16.17 -3.23 -21.62
N THR A 239 17.46 -2.90 -21.64
CA THR A 239 18.48 -3.58 -20.83
C THR A 239 18.65 -2.88 -19.49
N LEU A 240 18.59 -3.64 -18.40
CA LEU A 240 18.80 -3.19 -17.04
C LEU A 240 20.28 -3.35 -16.64
N ASP A 241 20.85 -2.30 -16.05
CA ASP A 241 22.13 -2.38 -15.36
C ASP A 241 21.92 -2.90 -13.93
N LEU A 242 21.94 -4.23 -13.77
CA LEU A 242 21.68 -4.88 -12.48
C LEU A 242 22.69 -4.46 -11.39
N ASN A 243 23.93 -4.11 -11.75
CA ASN A 243 24.93 -3.64 -10.80
C ASN A 243 24.60 -2.23 -10.28
N SER A 244 24.15 -1.35 -11.17
CA SER A 244 23.65 -0.03 -10.79
C SER A 244 22.38 -0.13 -9.96
N ILE A 245 21.47 -1.05 -10.29
CA ILE A 245 20.22 -1.30 -9.54
C ILE A 245 20.54 -1.78 -8.12
N ALA A 246 21.45 -2.75 -7.96
CA ALA A 246 21.81 -3.29 -6.65
C ALA A 246 22.39 -2.22 -5.70
N LYS A 247 23.03 -1.18 -6.26
CA LYS A 247 23.63 -0.06 -5.53
C LYS A 247 22.76 1.19 -5.50
N SER A 248 21.56 1.13 -6.07
CA SER A 248 20.65 2.27 -6.10
C SER A 248 19.95 2.42 -4.75
N GLY A 249 19.79 3.66 -4.31
CA GLY A 249 19.13 4.00 -3.07
C GLY A 249 19.98 3.82 -1.81
N GLU A 250 19.37 4.14 -0.68
CA GLU A 250 19.95 4.13 0.66
C GLU A 250 19.09 3.29 1.60
N THR A 251 19.71 2.47 2.44
CA THR A 251 19.00 1.67 3.44
C THR A 251 19.36 2.16 4.83
N LEU A 252 18.34 2.50 5.63
CA LEU A 252 18.47 2.81 7.04
C LEU A 252 18.01 1.57 7.82
N ALA A 253 18.95 0.92 8.53
CA ALA A 253 18.61 -0.18 9.43
C ALA A 253 18.07 0.41 10.74
N MET A 254 16.74 0.31 10.95
CA MET A 254 16.11 0.82 12.17
C MET A 254 16.11 -0.26 13.26
N ASN A 255 15.45 -1.40 13.00
CA ASN A 255 15.23 -2.48 13.97
C ASN A 255 14.64 -1.98 15.30
N GLU A 256 13.70 -1.05 15.22
CA GLU A 256 13.06 -0.40 16.37
C GLU A 256 11.65 -0.95 16.57
N THR A 257 11.32 -1.35 17.79
CA THR A 257 9.97 -1.80 18.15
C THR A 257 9.23 -0.68 18.87
N VAL A 258 8.03 -0.36 18.39
CA VAL A 258 7.14 0.61 19.01
C VAL A 258 5.88 -0.12 19.50
N THR A 259 5.53 0.10 20.77
CA THR A 259 4.29 -0.44 21.34
C THR A 259 3.14 0.54 21.12
N VAL A 260 2.10 0.12 20.41
CA VAL A 260 0.94 0.93 20.06
C VAL A 260 -0.33 0.19 20.45
N ALA A 261 -1.16 0.82 21.29
CA ALA A 261 -2.33 0.18 21.89
C ALA A 261 -2.03 -1.17 22.58
N GLY A 262 -0.83 -1.29 23.17
CA GLY A 262 -0.37 -2.53 23.81
C GLY A 262 0.04 -3.64 22.84
N GLN A 263 0.17 -3.34 21.54
CA GLN A 263 0.67 -4.25 20.52
C GLN A 263 2.05 -3.82 20.05
N ASP A 264 2.95 -4.76 19.85
CA ASP A 264 4.32 -4.51 19.41
C ASP A 264 4.43 -4.54 17.89
N ILE A 265 5.01 -3.48 17.35
CA ILE A 265 5.21 -3.26 15.91
C ILE A 265 6.69 -2.96 15.70
N THR A 266 7.35 -3.79 14.89
CA THR A 266 8.76 -3.60 14.55
C THR A 266 8.89 -2.87 13.23
N ILE A 267 9.65 -1.78 13.24
CA ILE A 267 10.07 -1.06 12.04
C ILE A 267 11.48 -1.57 11.70
N GLY A 268 11.57 -2.29 10.58
CA GLY A 268 12.80 -2.92 10.10
C GLY A 268 13.65 -1.96 9.27
N ASP A 269 13.99 -2.35 8.05
CA ASP A 269 14.73 -1.50 7.13
C ASP A 269 13.83 -0.42 6.51
N VAL A 270 14.37 0.79 6.37
CA VAL A 270 13.79 1.85 5.54
C VAL A 270 14.67 2.02 4.31
N TYR A 271 14.15 1.64 3.14
CA TYR A 271 14.83 1.78 1.86
C TYR A 271 14.30 3.00 1.09
N ILE A 272 15.20 3.93 0.76
CA ILE A 272 14.91 5.17 0.06
C ILE A 272 15.55 5.08 -1.32
N ALA A 273 14.76 5.16 -2.38
CA ALA A 273 15.25 5.03 -3.75
C ALA A 273 14.44 5.87 -4.73
N ALA A 274 14.83 5.81 -6.02
CA ALA A 274 14.16 6.58 -7.07
C ALA A 274 12.66 6.24 -7.17
N SER A 275 12.30 4.96 -7.07
CA SER A 275 10.90 4.51 -7.21
C SER A 275 10.02 4.76 -5.98
N GLY A 276 10.59 5.17 -4.84
CA GLY A 276 9.83 5.44 -3.62
C GLY A 276 10.62 5.26 -2.33
N ILE A 277 9.90 5.43 -1.22
CA ILE A 277 10.38 5.08 0.14
C ILE A 277 9.61 3.86 0.62
N TYR A 278 10.33 2.86 1.11
CA TYR A 278 9.82 1.57 1.53
C TYR A 278 10.16 1.34 2.99
N VAL A 279 9.15 1.21 3.84
CA VAL A 279 9.32 0.98 5.29
C VAL A 279 8.91 -0.44 5.61
N GLU A 280 9.86 -1.27 6.02
CA GLU A 280 9.57 -2.62 6.49
C GLU A 280 8.83 -2.58 7.83
N THR A 281 7.73 -3.31 7.91
CA THR A 281 6.91 -3.45 9.11
C THR A 281 6.70 -4.92 9.43
N ASP A 282 6.90 -5.29 10.69
CA ASP A 282 6.58 -6.62 11.21
C ASP A 282 5.73 -6.50 12.48
N TYR A 283 4.81 -7.45 12.67
CA TYR A 283 3.90 -7.47 13.82
C TYR A 283 4.17 -8.70 14.67
N SER A 284 4.42 -8.48 15.95
CA SER A 284 4.73 -9.57 16.89
C SER A 284 3.64 -10.65 16.90
N ALA A 285 4.03 -11.91 16.75
CA ALA A 285 3.11 -13.04 16.89
C ALA A 285 2.49 -13.13 18.31
N GLN A 286 3.14 -12.52 19.32
CA GLN A 286 2.66 -12.46 20.70
C GLN A 286 1.59 -11.40 20.93
N ASN A 287 1.33 -10.53 19.95
CA ASN A 287 0.24 -9.56 20.00
C ASN A 287 -1.10 -10.27 20.25
N SER A 288 -1.93 -9.70 21.13
CA SER A 288 -3.28 -10.20 21.37
C SER A 288 -4.21 -9.95 20.18
N MET A 289 -3.84 -8.96 19.35
CA MET A 289 -4.56 -8.59 18.14
C MET A 289 -3.86 -9.12 16.89
N GLU A 290 -4.66 -9.43 15.87
CA GLU A 290 -4.19 -9.46 14.50
C GLU A 290 -4.19 -8.02 13.97
N ILE A 291 -3.01 -7.55 13.53
CA ILE A 291 -2.84 -6.23 12.94
C ILE A 291 -2.84 -6.40 11.42
N PHE A 292 -3.76 -5.75 10.74
CA PHE A 292 -3.86 -5.76 9.29
C PHE A 292 -3.03 -4.66 8.65
N SER A 293 -2.97 -3.49 9.29
CA SER A 293 -2.15 -2.35 8.85
C SER A 293 -1.96 -1.30 9.94
N LEU A 294 -1.07 -0.33 9.69
CA LEU A 294 -1.05 0.93 10.45
C LEU A 294 -2.20 1.84 10.00
N ASP A 295 -2.76 2.65 10.92
CA ASP A 295 -3.76 3.67 10.59
C ASP A 295 -3.07 4.96 10.12
N ARG A 296 -3.36 5.38 8.88
CA ARG A 296 -2.81 6.58 8.22
C ARG A 296 -1.29 6.76 8.44
N PRO A 297 -0.45 5.77 8.07
CA PRO A 297 0.98 5.96 8.14
C PRO A 297 1.43 7.06 7.17
N SER A 298 2.32 7.92 7.67
CA SER A 298 2.89 9.04 6.94
C SER A 298 4.35 9.25 7.29
N ILE A 299 5.15 9.70 6.32
CA ILE A 299 6.51 10.17 6.55
C ILE A 299 6.46 11.70 6.59
N LEU A 300 6.95 12.29 7.67
CA LEU A 300 7.18 13.73 7.78
C LEU A 300 8.63 14.02 7.41
N LEU A 301 8.81 14.90 6.44
CA LEU A 301 10.12 15.33 5.93
C LEU A 301 10.34 16.81 6.17
N GLY A 302 11.52 17.16 6.66
CA GLY A 302 11.89 18.53 6.93
C GLY A 302 12.33 18.74 8.37
N SER A 303 12.43 19.99 8.80
CA SER A 303 12.92 20.34 10.14
C SER A 303 12.20 21.56 10.71
N GLY A 304 12.21 21.72 12.03
CA GLY A 304 11.53 22.83 12.69
C GLY A 304 10.01 22.78 12.48
N ASN A 305 9.44 23.84 11.92
CA ASN A 305 8.00 23.94 11.64
C ASN A 305 7.64 23.60 10.18
N ASP A 306 8.62 23.32 9.33
CA ASP A 306 8.43 23.09 7.90
C ASP A 306 8.51 21.60 7.59
N TYR A 307 7.39 20.91 7.83
CA TYR A 307 7.24 19.48 7.50
C TYR A 307 6.33 19.28 6.29
N THR A 308 6.81 18.48 5.34
CA THR A 308 5.97 17.91 4.26
C THR A 308 5.58 16.48 4.63
N GLY A 309 4.29 16.19 4.62
CA GLY A 309 3.76 14.85 4.92
C GLY A 309 3.54 14.02 3.67
N LEU A 310 4.18 12.85 3.60
CA LEU A 310 3.96 11.84 2.57
C LEU A 310 3.10 10.72 3.14
N TYR A 311 1.95 10.45 2.54
CA TYR A 311 1.10 9.34 2.96
C TYR A 311 1.45 8.07 2.20
N SER A 312 1.35 6.93 2.88
CA SER A 312 1.55 5.64 2.23
C SER A 312 0.55 5.46 1.09
N LYS A 313 1.04 4.99 -0.07
CA LYS A 313 0.24 4.70 -1.26
C LYS A 313 -0.24 3.26 -1.29
N SER A 314 0.50 2.34 -0.68
CA SER A 314 0.19 0.92 -0.68
C SER A 314 0.98 0.17 0.37
N THR A 315 0.52 -1.03 0.72
CA THR A 315 1.30 -2.04 1.45
C THR A 315 1.66 -3.18 0.48
N ARG A 316 2.89 -3.70 0.56
CA ARG A 316 3.39 -4.79 -0.27
C ARG A 316 4.02 -5.87 0.60
N THR A 317 3.97 -7.11 0.14
CA THR A 317 4.69 -8.21 0.77
C THR A 317 5.71 -8.76 -0.20
N VAL A 318 7.00 -8.62 0.11
CA VAL A 318 8.11 -9.08 -0.74
C VAL A 318 8.91 -10.09 0.07
N GLU A 319 9.04 -11.32 -0.44
CA GLU A 319 9.74 -12.42 0.26
C GLU A 319 9.25 -12.65 1.70
N GLY A 320 7.93 -12.52 1.91
CA GLY A 320 7.31 -12.68 3.24
C GLY A 320 7.43 -11.47 4.17
N ARG A 321 8.14 -10.41 3.77
CA ARG A 321 8.28 -9.15 4.53
C ARG A 321 7.28 -8.12 4.06
N GLN A 322 6.63 -7.42 4.99
CA GLN A 322 5.66 -6.38 4.65
C GLN A 322 6.33 -5.01 4.58
N PHE A 323 6.04 -4.24 3.53
CA PHE A 323 6.56 -2.90 3.28
C PHE A 323 5.41 -1.92 3.07
N LEU A 324 5.41 -0.84 3.83
CA LEU A 324 4.65 0.35 3.50
C LEU A 324 5.39 1.12 2.42
N VAL A 325 4.69 1.50 1.35
CA VAL A 325 5.27 2.26 0.25
C VAL A 325 4.77 3.69 0.28
N PHE A 326 5.71 4.63 0.21
CA PHE A 326 5.46 6.06 0.16
C PHE A 326 6.02 6.62 -1.17
N PRO A 327 5.46 7.74 -1.65
CA PRO A 327 6.06 8.46 -2.77
C PRO A 327 7.54 8.75 -2.50
N GLY A 328 8.33 8.75 -3.57
CA GLY A 328 9.66 9.32 -3.51
C GLY A 328 9.54 10.81 -3.20
N SER A 329 10.50 11.32 -2.46
CA SER A 329 10.64 12.73 -2.17
C SER A 329 12.12 13.02 -2.02
N ASP A 330 12.45 14.31 -2.07
CA ASP A 330 13.78 14.89 -1.93
C ASP A 330 14.73 13.93 -1.21
N ILE A 331 15.59 13.27 -1.99
CA ILE A 331 16.58 12.27 -1.52
C ILE A 331 17.66 12.99 -0.69
N SER A 332 17.44 14.27 -0.39
CA SER A 332 18.25 15.12 0.47
C SER A 332 18.25 14.64 1.92
N SER A 333 19.33 15.01 2.60
CA SER A 333 19.72 14.56 3.94
C SER A 333 18.91 15.20 5.08
N GLY A 334 17.62 15.48 4.88
CA GLY A 334 16.75 16.09 5.89
C GLY A 334 16.29 15.11 6.98
N SER A 335 15.76 15.66 8.08
CA SER A 335 15.14 14.83 9.11
C SER A 335 13.88 14.15 8.57
N MET A 336 13.72 12.87 8.92
CA MET A 336 12.63 12.02 8.48
C MET A 336 12.00 11.34 9.70
N LYS A 337 10.68 11.39 9.78
CA LYS A 337 9.91 10.77 10.86
C LYS A 337 8.76 9.94 10.31
N LEU A 338 8.61 8.71 10.77
CA LEU A 338 7.40 7.92 10.55
C LEU A 338 6.37 8.29 11.61
N LYS A 339 5.15 8.59 11.18
CA LYS A 339 4.01 8.86 12.06
C LYS A 339 2.82 8.04 11.61
N PHE A 340 2.07 7.51 12.58
CA PHE A 340 0.80 6.84 12.34
C PHE A 340 -0.17 7.10 13.49
N ASP A 341 -1.47 7.06 13.20
CA ASP A 341 -2.53 7.46 14.14
C ASP A 341 -3.03 6.30 15.03
N GLY A 342 -2.53 5.09 14.78
CA GLY A 342 -2.95 3.87 15.45
C GLY A 342 -2.72 2.63 14.59
N ILE A 343 -3.50 1.60 14.89
CA ILE A 343 -3.50 0.35 14.12
C ILE A 343 -4.90 0.05 13.60
N ILE A 344 -4.96 -0.69 12.51
CA ILE A 344 -6.17 -1.33 12.00
C ILE A 344 -6.03 -2.82 12.27
N GLY A 345 -6.90 -3.36 13.12
CA GLY A 345 -6.74 -4.71 13.63
C GLY A 345 -7.91 -5.17 14.49
N MET A 346 -7.88 -6.43 14.90
CA MET A 346 -8.92 -7.03 15.74
C MET A 346 -8.34 -8.09 16.66
N GLU A 347 -9.06 -8.45 17.72
CA GLU A 347 -8.64 -9.57 18.56
C GLU A 347 -8.57 -10.87 17.76
N LYS A 348 -7.52 -11.68 17.96
CA LYS A 348 -7.37 -12.97 17.26
C LYS A 348 -8.53 -13.92 17.52
N SER A 349 -9.15 -13.83 18.70
CA SER A 349 -10.37 -14.57 19.10
C SER A 349 -11.61 -14.23 18.24
N ALA A 350 -11.62 -13.05 17.61
CA ALA A 350 -12.73 -12.51 16.82
C ALA A 350 -12.54 -12.67 15.31
N GLN A 351 -11.45 -13.32 14.85
CA GLN A 351 -11.19 -13.53 13.42
C GLN A 351 -12.07 -14.61 12.78
N GLU A 352 -12.83 -15.37 13.56
CA GLU A 352 -13.69 -16.41 13.02
C GLU A 352 -15.07 -15.84 12.65
N PHE A 353 -15.43 -15.96 11.38
CA PHE A 353 -16.73 -15.60 10.85
C PHE A 353 -17.52 -16.87 10.53
N ILE A 354 -18.65 -17.10 11.22
CA ILE A 354 -19.49 -18.28 11.05
C ILE A 354 -20.86 -17.84 10.55
N VAL A 355 -21.31 -18.41 9.44
CA VAL A 355 -22.54 -18.04 8.75
C VAL A 355 -23.34 -19.28 8.36
N ASP A 356 -24.66 -19.21 8.52
CA ASP A 356 -25.60 -20.22 7.99
C ASP A 356 -26.37 -19.56 6.85
N THR A 357 -25.94 -19.82 5.61
CA THR A 357 -26.51 -19.18 4.42
C THR A 357 -27.90 -19.73 4.07
N VAL A 358 -28.25 -20.93 4.57
CA VAL A 358 -29.59 -21.52 4.40
C VAL A 358 -30.60 -20.81 5.30
N LYS A 359 -30.20 -20.47 6.53
CA LYS A 359 -31.04 -19.70 7.45
C LYS A 359 -30.89 -18.18 7.30
N GLY A 360 -29.95 -17.71 6.48
CA GLY A 360 -29.66 -16.29 6.29
C GLY A 360 -29.19 -15.59 7.57
N GLN A 361 -28.39 -16.26 8.39
CA GLN A 361 -27.93 -15.73 9.69
C GLN A 361 -26.41 -15.77 9.86
N ILE A 362 -25.86 -14.73 10.50
CA ILE A 362 -24.50 -14.74 11.03
C ILE A 362 -24.56 -15.34 12.42
N ILE A 363 -23.90 -16.48 12.62
CA ILE A 363 -23.81 -17.17 13.92
C ILE A 363 -22.71 -16.54 14.78
N LYS A 364 -21.58 -16.19 14.16
CA LYS A 364 -20.44 -15.54 14.80
C LYS A 364 -19.81 -14.54 13.84
N GLY A 365 -19.53 -13.35 14.33
CA GLY A 365 -18.86 -12.30 13.57
C GLY A 365 -18.03 -11.41 14.50
N PRO A 366 -17.26 -10.47 13.92
CA PRO A 366 -16.32 -9.67 14.68
C PRO A 366 -17.00 -8.60 15.54
N ASP A 367 -18.12 -8.06 15.05
CA ASP A 367 -19.00 -7.10 15.72
C ASP A 367 -20.33 -7.01 14.96
N GLY A 368 -21.20 -6.07 15.35
CA GLY A 368 -22.51 -5.85 14.73
C GLY A 368 -22.54 -5.04 13.43
N ARG A 369 -21.37 -4.68 12.85
CA ARG A 369 -21.29 -3.90 11.60
C ARG A 369 -21.40 -4.76 10.35
N LEU A 370 -21.21 -6.08 10.45
CA LEU A 370 -21.45 -7.01 9.36
C LEU A 370 -22.88 -7.56 9.43
N ARG A 371 -23.58 -7.54 8.30
CA ARG A 371 -24.91 -8.14 8.13
C ARG A 371 -24.96 -8.90 6.82
N LEU A 372 -25.82 -9.92 6.75
CA LEU A 372 -26.13 -10.56 5.48
C LEU A 372 -27.14 -9.69 4.73
N ALA A 373 -26.81 -9.36 3.49
CA ALA A 373 -27.77 -8.73 2.58
C ALA A 373 -28.79 -9.78 2.12
N SER A 374 -29.98 -9.30 1.73
CA SER A 374 -31.06 -10.14 1.19
C SER A 374 -30.68 -10.91 -0.07
N ALA A 375 -29.70 -10.41 -0.83
CA ALA A 375 -29.14 -11.06 -2.02
C ALA A 375 -28.24 -12.29 -1.72
N THR A 376 -28.08 -12.66 -0.44
CA THR A 376 -27.38 -13.88 -0.03
C THR A 376 -28.17 -15.12 -0.43
N GLU A 377 -27.49 -16.08 -1.02
CA GLU A 377 -28.04 -17.35 -1.51
C GLU A 377 -27.14 -18.52 -1.05
N ALA A 378 -27.57 -19.77 -1.30
CA ALA A 378 -26.84 -20.96 -0.87
C ALA A 378 -25.40 -21.03 -1.42
N ASN A 379 -25.18 -20.50 -2.62
CA ASN A 379 -23.90 -20.48 -3.34
C ASN A 379 -23.20 -19.10 -3.35
N ARG A 380 -23.76 -18.09 -2.69
CA ARG A 380 -23.25 -16.71 -2.73
C ARG A 380 -23.54 -15.98 -1.42
N ILE A 381 -22.51 -15.46 -0.77
CA ILE A 381 -22.64 -14.60 0.39
C ILE A 381 -22.57 -13.15 -0.06
N VAL A 382 -23.50 -12.31 0.40
CA VAL A 382 -23.41 -10.86 0.24
C VAL A 382 -23.40 -10.23 1.64
N LEU A 383 -22.31 -9.57 1.99
CA LEU A 383 -22.13 -8.91 3.28
C LEU A 383 -22.29 -7.40 3.14
N ASP A 384 -23.20 -6.83 3.92
CA ASP A 384 -23.27 -5.39 4.16
C ASP A 384 -22.35 -5.03 5.32
N TYR A 385 -21.44 -4.08 5.09
CA TYR A 385 -20.57 -3.51 6.11
C TYR A 385 -20.95 -2.06 6.42
N TYR A 386 -21.44 -1.84 7.65
CA TYR A 386 -21.87 -0.53 8.13
C TYR A 386 -20.69 0.24 8.76
N ARG A 387 -20.35 1.36 8.13
CA ARG A 387 -19.23 2.23 8.55
C ARG A 387 -19.64 3.20 9.64
N VAL A 388 -18.68 3.50 10.52
CA VAL A 388 -18.89 4.45 11.64
C VAL A 388 -18.70 5.91 11.19
N SER A 389 -18.05 6.17 10.05
CA SER A 389 -17.90 7.54 9.52
C SER A 389 -17.66 7.55 8.00
N ASN A 390 -17.91 8.70 7.35
CA ASN A 390 -17.50 8.96 5.96
C ASN A 390 -16.02 9.33 5.83
N ARG A 391 -15.33 9.64 6.93
CA ARG A 391 -13.93 10.03 6.91
C ARG A 391 -13.11 8.75 6.75
N SER A 392 -12.90 8.32 5.50
CA SER A 392 -11.69 7.83 4.80
C SER A 392 -10.66 6.92 5.51
N ALA A 393 -10.82 6.65 6.79
CA ALA A 393 -9.97 5.80 7.59
C ALA A 393 -10.01 4.32 7.12
N ALA A 394 -10.97 4.01 6.23
CA ALA A 394 -11.25 2.72 5.62
C ALA A 394 -11.01 2.69 4.08
N ASP A 395 -10.39 3.71 3.48
CA ASP A 395 -10.19 3.73 2.02
C ASP A 395 -9.11 2.74 1.54
N THR A 396 -8.37 2.09 2.45
CA THR A 396 -7.32 1.12 2.12
C THR A 396 -7.53 -0.28 2.69
N VAL A 397 -8.48 -0.49 3.61
CA VAL A 397 -8.71 -1.77 4.28
C VAL A 397 -10.16 -2.21 4.08
N ASN A 398 -10.33 -3.24 3.25
CA ASN A 398 -11.61 -3.85 2.96
C ASN A 398 -11.95 -4.95 3.97
N VAL A 399 -13.22 -5.34 4.03
CA VAL A 399 -13.59 -6.62 4.66
C VAL A 399 -13.16 -7.73 3.72
N ILE A 400 -12.22 -8.58 4.16
CA ILE A 400 -11.74 -9.71 3.37
C ILE A 400 -11.82 -10.98 4.23
N LEU A 401 -12.60 -11.93 3.74
CA LEU A 401 -12.60 -13.30 4.23
C LEU A 401 -11.54 -14.11 3.47
N ASP A 402 -10.91 -15.05 4.17
CA ASP A 402 -10.02 -16.05 3.57
C ASP A 402 -10.75 -16.79 2.45
N GLN A 403 -10.02 -17.06 1.37
CA GLN A 403 -10.57 -17.79 0.24
C GLN A 403 -10.85 -19.25 0.60
N THR A 404 -10.09 -19.80 1.55
CA THR A 404 -10.31 -21.13 2.07
C THR A 404 -11.20 -21.08 3.31
N PHE A 405 -12.26 -21.90 3.32
CA PHE A 405 -13.25 -21.95 4.39
C PHE A 405 -13.67 -23.38 4.72
N LYS A 406 -14.30 -23.59 5.88
CA LYS A 406 -14.81 -24.89 6.32
C LYS A 406 -16.31 -24.95 6.22
N ASP A 407 -16.85 -26.11 5.84
CA ASP A 407 -18.27 -26.41 5.96
C ASP A 407 -18.63 -26.99 7.35
N GLY A 408 -19.92 -27.24 7.59
CA GLY A 408 -20.43 -27.77 8.85
C GLY A 408 -19.99 -29.20 9.16
N ALA A 409 -19.48 -29.94 8.17
CA ALA A 409 -18.83 -31.24 8.37
C ALA A 409 -17.32 -31.13 8.59
N GLY A 410 -16.76 -29.92 8.49
CA GLY A 410 -15.33 -29.63 8.65
C GLY A 410 -14.50 -29.81 7.38
N ASN A 411 -15.11 -30.03 6.22
CA ASN A 411 -14.38 -30.10 4.95
C ASN A 411 -13.94 -28.72 4.50
N LEU A 412 -12.74 -28.63 3.92
CA LEU A 412 -12.20 -27.39 3.35
C LEU A 412 -12.70 -27.18 1.92
N HIS A 413 -13.04 -25.94 1.62
CA HIS A 413 -13.49 -25.47 0.32
C HIS A 413 -12.82 -24.14 -0.01
N ASP A 414 -12.74 -23.81 -1.30
CA ASP A 414 -12.24 -22.53 -1.77
C ASP A 414 -13.35 -21.73 -2.46
N THR A 415 -13.36 -20.42 -2.23
CA THR A 415 -14.21 -19.49 -3.01
C THR A 415 -13.79 -19.48 -4.49
N ALA A 416 -14.74 -19.20 -5.40
CA ALA A 416 -14.40 -19.10 -6.82
C ALA A 416 -13.41 -17.94 -7.08
N LYS A 417 -12.56 -18.06 -8.11
CA LYS A 417 -11.54 -17.03 -8.45
C LYS A 417 -12.21 -15.65 -8.66
N ARG A 418 -11.62 -14.59 -8.07
CA ARG A 418 -12.10 -13.18 -8.11
C ARG A 418 -13.45 -12.89 -7.42
N SER A 419 -13.75 -13.58 -6.33
CA SER A 419 -15.02 -13.43 -5.60
C SER A 419 -15.02 -12.31 -4.55
N PHE A 420 -14.53 -11.11 -4.87
CA PHE A 420 -14.96 -9.94 -4.10
C PHE A 420 -15.12 -8.74 -5.02
N THR A 421 -16.35 -8.24 -5.08
CA THR A 421 -16.69 -6.99 -5.76
C THR A 421 -17.24 -6.06 -4.68
N VAL A 422 -16.66 -4.87 -4.58
CA VAL A 422 -17.27 -3.78 -3.82
C VAL A 422 -18.29 -3.13 -4.74
N LEU A 423 -19.55 -3.48 -4.56
CA LEU A 423 -20.62 -2.85 -5.32
C LEU A 423 -20.95 -1.48 -4.71
N PRO A 424 -21.36 -0.49 -5.54
CA PRO A 424 -22.00 0.69 -5.01
C PRO A 424 -23.18 0.27 -4.13
N ALA A 425 -23.47 1.09 -3.12
CA ALA A 425 -24.56 0.90 -2.18
C ALA A 425 -25.84 0.34 -2.85
N ASP A 426 -26.48 -0.63 -2.19
CA ASP A 426 -27.83 -1.09 -2.55
C ASP A 426 -28.73 0.12 -2.83
N PRO A 427 -29.44 0.19 -3.99
CA PRO A 427 -30.41 1.24 -4.26
C PRO A 427 -31.42 1.45 -3.12
N ALA A 428 -31.75 0.39 -2.36
CA ALA A 428 -32.62 0.47 -1.19
C ALA A 428 -32.04 1.36 -0.07
N ASN A 429 -30.71 1.45 0.02
CA ASN A 429 -29.96 2.24 0.99
C ASN A 429 -29.36 3.51 0.39
N ALA A 430 -29.67 3.86 -0.86
CA ALA A 430 -29.11 5.03 -1.54
C ALA A 430 -29.43 6.37 -0.84
N ASN A 431 -30.49 6.40 -0.04
CA ASN A 431 -30.90 7.57 0.74
C ASN A 431 -30.28 7.61 2.15
N GLU A 432 -29.52 6.59 2.56
CA GLU A 432 -28.82 6.62 3.83
C GLU A 432 -27.68 7.64 3.79
N LYS A 433 -27.47 8.35 4.91
CA LYS A 433 -26.35 9.31 5.04
C LYS A 433 -24.98 8.62 4.86
N LEU A 434 -24.89 7.33 5.16
CA LEU A 434 -23.71 6.49 5.06
C LEU A 434 -24.12 5.09 4.61
N PRO A 435 -24.31 4.84 3.30
CA PRO A 435 -24.69 3.51 2.87
C PRO A 435 -23.58 2.48 3.15
N PRO A 436 -23.95 1.21 3.40
CA PRO A 436 -22.99 0.15 3.63
C PRO A 436 -22.19 -0.16 2.37
N TYR A 437 -20.99 -0.71 2.56
CA TYR A 437 -20.26 -1.36 1.48
C TYR A 437 -20.72 -2.82 1.35
N GLN A 438 -20.94 -3.26 0.11
CA GLN A 438 -21.31 -4.64 -0.18
C GLN A 438 -20.10 -5.45 -0.62
N TYR A 439 -19.89 -6.59 0.03
CA TYR A 439 -18.86 -7.57 -0.30
C TYR A 439 -19.52 -8.87 -0.71
N THR A 440 -19.34 -9.27 -1.96
CA THR A 440 -19.93 -10.50 -2.51
C THR A 440 -18.88 -11.61 -2.61
N TYR A 441 -19.16 -12.78 -2.05
CA TYR A 441 -18.30 -13.98 -2.10
C TYR A 441 -19.05 -15.14 -2.77
N ASN A 442 -18.54 -15.64 -3.90
CA ASN A 442 -19.10 -16.80 -4.58
C ASN A 442 -18.51 -18.10 -4.00
N LEU A 443 -19.40 -19.00 -3.58
CA LEU A 443 -19.08 -20.27 -2.92
C LEU A 443 -19.03 -21.46 -3.89
N GLY A 444 -19.25 -21.22 -5.19
CA GLY A 444 -19.36 -22.27 -6.21
C GLY A 444 -20.70 -23.02 -6.19
N THR A 445 -20.84 -24.08 -6.97
CA THR A 445 -22.12 -24.78 -7.18
C THR A 445 -22.33 -26.00 -6.28
N ALA A 446 -21.35 -26.33 -5.43
CA ALA A 446 -21.43 -27.48 -4.53
C ALA A 446 -22.48 -27.24 -3.43
N LYS A 447 -23.21 -28.30 -3.04
CA LYS A 447 -24.05 -28.26 -1.85
C LYS A 447 -23.16 -28.31 -0.61
N LEU A 448 -23.05 -27.19 0.09
CA LEU A 448 -22.22 -27.05 1.28
C LEU A 448 -23.02 -27.35 2.55
N GLN A 449 -22.44 -28.14 3.46
CA GLN A 449 -23.04 -28.38 4.77
C GLN A 449 -22.91 -27.11 5.62
N GLN A 450 -23.99 -26.71 6.28
CA GLN A 450 -24.00 -25.51 7.12
C GLN A 450 -23.67 -25.84 8.58
N PRO A 451 -23.09 -24.90 9.36
CA PRO A 451 -22.69 -23.56 8.94
C PRO A 451 -21.32 -23.53 8.25
N LEU A 452 -21.04 -22.43 7.56
CA LEU A 452 -19.74 -22.16 6.94
C LEU A 452 -18.89 -21.31 7.89
N THR A 453 -17.60 -21.64 7.99
CA THR A 453 -16.63 -20.95 8.83
C THR A 453 -15.49 -20.39 8.00
N PHE A 454 -15.33 -19.07 8.02
CA PHE A 454 -14.29 -18.31 7.36
C PHE A 454 -13.34 -17.69 8.39
N LYS A 455 -12.08 -17.47 7.99
CA LYS A 455 -11.17 -16.59 8.71
C LYS A 455 -11.27 -15.18 8.13
N ILE A 456 -11.35 -14.16 8.97
CA ILE A 456 -11.25 -12.76 8.58
C ILE A 456 -9.76 -12.41 8.49
N ILE A 457 -9.32 -12.06 7.28
CA ILE A 457 -7.93 -11.72 6.98
C ILE A 457 -7.72 -10.22 6.75
N SER A 458 -8.81 -9.45 6.71
CA SER A 458 -8.78 -7.99 6.74
C SER A 458 -10.11 -7.46 7.27
N TYR A 459 -10.04 -6.49 8.20
CA TYR A 459 -11.23 -5.86 8.77
C TYR A 459 -10.96 -4.40 9.16
N PRO A 460 -11.76 -3.43 8.67
CA PRO A 460 -11.61 -2.01 8.98
C PRO A 460 -12.07 -1.68 10.42
N ASN A 461 -11.25 -2.07 11.40
CA ASN A 461 -11.44 -1.75 12.80
C ASN A 461 -10.26 -0.93 13.33
N GLN A 462 -10.52 0.33 13.64
CA GLN A 462 -9.48 1.28 14.00
C GLN A 462 -9.28 1.37 15.51
N ILE A 463 -8.03 1.31 15.92
CA ILE A 463 -7.62 1.43 17.32
C ILE A 463 -6.67 2.62 17.39
N LYS A 464 -7.20 3.75 17.85
CA LYS A 464 -6.49 5.02 17.89
C LYS A 464 -5.42 4.98 18.98
N ALA A 465 -4.16 5.14 18.56
CA ALA A 465 -3.00 5.26 19.44
C ALA A 465 -1.86 5.83 18.62
N LYS A 466 -1.67 7.15 18.69
CA LYS A 466 -0.67 7.84 17.86
C LYS A 466 0.74 7.41 18.25
N ALA A 467 1.59 7.24 17.26
CA ALA A 467 3.01 6.98 17.45
C ALA A 467 3.85 7.74 16.42
N GLU A 468 5.09 8.05 16.80
CA GLU A 468 6.09 8.70 15.98
C GLU A 468 7.45 8.04 16.21
N LEU A 469 8.20 7.82 15.14
CA LEU A 469 9.56 7.28 15.16
C LEU A 469 10.46 8.14 14.28
N ILE A 470 11.61 8.57 14.81
CA ILE A 470 12.62 9.29 14.02
C ILE A 470 13.38 8.27 13.19
N LEU A 471 13.29 8.39 11.86
CA LEU A 471 14.00 7.54 10.91
C LEU A 471 15.38 8.12 10.54
N ARG A 472 15.46 9.45 10.44
CA ARG A 472 16.70 10.19 10.13
C ARG A 472 16.69 11.53 10.87
N LYS A 473 17.84 11.91 11.44
CA LYS A 473 17.99 13.19 12.14
C LYS A 473 18.45 14.29 11.19
#